data_AF-A0A9D4T9H7-F1
#
_entry.id   AF-A0A9D4T9H7-F1
#
_cell.length_a   1.000
_cell.length_b   1.000
_cell.length_c   1.000
_cell.angle_alpha   90.00
_cell.angle_beta   90.00
_cell.angle_gamma   90.00
#
_symmetry.space_group_name_H-M   'P 1'
#
loop_
_entity.id
_entity.type
_entity.pdbx_description
1 polymer ?
#
loop_
_entity_poly.entity_id
_entity_poly.type
_entity_poly.pdbx_seq_one_letter_code
_entity_poly.pdbx_strand_id
1 'polypeptide(L)'
;MVRGSKDQGQFQNTVGTSIESFNDLLFKYLESTVINHNDNFYVQKAGICIGSRVAPVLSDLLVAQFDRDLEASGLPNVVKNFPLR
;
A
#
# COMPACT_ATOMS: atom_id res chain seq x y z
N MET A 1 -11.04 40.79 -8.73
CA MET A 1 -11.23 39.46 -9.34
C MET A 1 -9.96 39.09 -10.10
N VAL A 2 -9.01 38.45 -9.43
CA VAL A 2 -7.86 37.78 -10.06
C VAL A 2 -7.79 36.41 -9.42
N ARG A 3 -7.84 35.38 -10.29
CA ARG A 3 -8.00 33.97 -9.94
C ARG A 3 -6.79 33.48 -9.16
N GLY A 4 -7.01 33.03 -7.93
CA GLY A 4 -6.05 32.20 -7.21
C GLY A 4 -6.02 30.82 -7.84
N SER A 5 -5.02 30.55 -8.68
CA SER A 5 -4.70 29.20 -9.11
C SER A 5 -4.18 28.45 -7.88
N LYS A 6 -5.00 27.54 -7.36
CA LYS A 6 -4.56 26.50 -6.42
C LYS A 6 -3.50 25.66 -7.13
N ASP A 7 -2.23 25.94 -6.86
CA ASP A 7 -1.15 24.99 -7.12
C ASP A 7 -1.26 23.89 -6.06
N GLN A 8 -2.19 22.95 -6.28
CA GLN A 8 -2.14 21.68 -5.59
C GLN A 8 -1.00 20.91 -6.24
N GLY A 9 0.22 21.07 -5.72
CA GLY A 9 1.36 20.28 -6.14
C GLY A 9 0.95 18.82 -6.13
N GLN A 10 0.79 18.23 -7.32
CA GLN A 10 0.55 16.80 -7.44
C GLN A 10 1.70 16.11 -6.70
N PHE A 11 1.39 15.16 -5.83
CA PHE A 11 2.42 14.40 -5.14
C PHE A 11 3.35 13.79 -6.21
N GLN A 12 4.58 14.27 -6.22
CA GLN A 12 5.62 13.80 -7.11
C GLN A 12 6.78 13.36 -6.22
N ASN A 13 7.21 12.12 -6.41
CA ASN A 13 8.45 11.66 -5.78
C ASN A 13 9.64 12.46 -6.36
N THR A 14 10.84 12.28 -5.79
CA THR A 14 12.06 13.00 -6.21
C THR A 14 12.42 12.81 -7.69
N VAL A 15 11.84 11.81 -8.35
CA VAL A 15 12.03 11.49 -9.77
C VAL A 15 10.84 11.94 -10.66
N GLY A 16 9.87 12.68 -10.12
CA GLY A 16 8.76 13.25 -10.88
C GLY A 16 7.70 12.24 -11.31
N THR A 17 7.69 11.03 -10.73
CA THR A 17 6.66 10.01 -11.03
C THR A 17 5.34 10.41 -10.38
N SER A 18 4.25 10.36 -11.15
CA SER A 18 2.90 10.56 -10.63
C SER A 18 2.46 9.39 -9.74
N ILE A 19 1.48 9.61 -8.87
CA ILE A 19 0.92 8.54 -8.03
C ILE A 19 0.37 7.40 -8.90
N GLU A 20 -0.34 7.73 -9.98
CA GLU A 20 -0.95 6.76 -10.88
C GLU A 20 0.10 5.85 -11.51
N SER A 21 1.19 6.44 -12.01
CA SER A 21 2.30 5.71 -12.63
C SER A 21 3.01 4.81 -11.61
N PHE A 22 3.18 5.29 -10.37
CA PHE A 22 3.73 4.48 -9.29
C PHE A 22 2.82 3.31 -8.92
N ASN A 23 1.51 3.55 -8.82
CA ASN A 23 0.51 2.53 -8.53
C ASN A 23 0.50 1.46 -9.62
N ASP A 24 0.49 1.84 -10.89
CA ASP A 24 0.56 0.90 -12.02
C ASP A 24 1.79 0.00 -11.95
N LEU A 25 2.95 0.58 -11.61
CA LEU A 25 4.18 -0.18 -11.43
C LEU A 25 4.09 -1.14 -10.24
N LEU A 26 3.54 -0.66 -9.11
CA LEU A 26 3.37 -1.46 -7.90
C LEU A 26 2.41 -2.63 -8.13
N PHE A 27 1.27 -2.41 -8.79
CA PHE A 27 0.33 -3.48 -9.12
C PHE A 27 0.98 -4.53 -10.01
N LYS A 28 1.68 -4.12 -11.08
CA LYS A 28 2.42 -5.05 -11.94
C LYS A 28 3.48 -5.83 -11.17
N TYR A 29 4.19 -5.20 -10.25
CA TYR A 29 5.17 -5.87 -9.40
C TYR A 29 4.52 -6.96 -8.53
N LEU A 30 3.39 -6.65 -7.89
CA LEU A 30 2.66 -7.60 -7.03
C LEU A 30 2.13 -8.79 -7.84
N GLU A 31 1.57 -8.54 -9.03
CA GLU A 31 1.05 -9.59 -9.93
C GLU A 31 2.15 -10.47 -10.53
N SER A 32 3.37 -9.94 -10.68
CA SER A 32 4.50 -10.62 -11.30
C SER A 32 5.40 -11.38 -10.31
N THR A 33 4.99 -11.51 -9.04
CA THR A 33 5.80 -12.17 -8.03
C THR A 33 5.79 -13.69 -8.22
N VAL A 34 6.95 -14.23 -8.61
CA VAL A 34 7.18 -15.68 -8.78
C VAL A 34 8.00 -16.22 -7.62
N ILE A 35 7.54 -17.32 -7.03
CA ILE A 35 8.19 -18.03 -5.93
C ILE A 35 8.68 -19.38 -6.46
N ASN A 36 9.95 -19.68 -6.23
CA ASN A 36 10.49 -21.03 -6.45
C ASN A 36 10.35 -21.85 -5.17
N HIS A 37 9.78 -23.04 -5.29
CA HIS A 37 9.67 -24.00 -4.19
C HIS A 37 9.73 -25.43 -4.74
N ASN A 38 10.64 -26.25 -4.21
CA ASN A 38 10.86 -27.64 -4.66
C ASN A 38 10.97 -27.78 -6.18
N ASP A 39 11.86 -26.99 -6.79
CA ASP A 39 12.11 -26.94 -8.25
C ASP A 39 10.90 -26.56 -9.12
N ASN A 40 9.81 -26.11 -8.50
CA ASN A 40 8.62 -25.63 -9.17
C ASN A 40 8.46 -24.12 -9.00
N PHE A 41 7.84 -23.47 -9.98
CA PHE A 41 7.56 -22.04 -9.97
C PHE A 41 6.08 -21.78 -9.75
N TYR A 42 5.78 -20.85 -8.84
CA TYR A 42 4.43 -20.47 -8.47
C TYR A 42 4.28 -18.96 -8.57
N VAL A 43 3.16 -18.50 -9.14
CA VAL A 43 2.79 -17.08 -9.11
C VAL A 43 1.98 -16.80 -7.86
N GLN A 44 2.36 -15.77 -7.12
CA GLN A 44 1.60 -15.32 -5.97
C GLN A 44 0.25 -14.75 -6.43
N LYS A 45 -0.85 -15.41 -6.05
CA LYS A 45 -2.21 -14.99 -6.43
C LYS A 45 -2.78 -13.86 -5.57
N ALA A 46 -2.33 -13.75 -4.32
CA ALA A 46 -2.87 -12.80 -3.36
C ALA A 46 -1.84 -12.44 -2.29
N GLY A 47 -2.01 -11.24 -1.73
CA GLY A 47 -1.12 -10.68 -0.72
C GLY A 47 0.24 -10.29 -1.30
N ILE A 48 1.22 -10.13 -0.40
CA ILE A 48 2.60 -9.80 -0.73
C ILE A 48 3.55 -10.86 -0.15
N CYS A 49 4.64 -11.16 -0.85
CA CYS A 49 5.66 -12.09 -0.36
C CYS A 49 6.35 -11.51 0.89
N ILE A 50 6.47 -12.30 1.97
CA ILE A 50 7.06 -11.88 3.26
C ILE A 50 8.52 -11.41 3.12
N GLY A 51 9.24 -11.89 2.09
CA GLY A 51 10.60 -11.45 1.77
C GLY A 51 10.67 -10.17 0.91
N SER A 52 9.54 -9.62 0.48
CA SER A 52 9.52 -8.41 -0.34
C SER A 52 9.88 -7.17 0.48
N ARG A 53 10.69 -6.28 -0.09
CA ARG A 53 11.06 -5.00 0.54
C ARG A 53 9.87 -4.07 0.74
N VAL A 54 8.80 -4.22 -0.05
CA VAL A 54 7.59 -3.41 0.10
C VAL A 54 6.57 -4.05 1.04
N ALA A 55 6.80 -5.29 1.50
CA ALA A 55 5.87 -6.00 2.39
C ALA A 55 5.56 -5.26 3.69
N PRO A 56 6.54 -4.69 4.43
CA PRO A 56 6.25 -3.96 5.65
C PRO A 56 5.35 -2.74 5.40
N VAL A 57 5.72 -1.91 4.42
CA VAL A 57 5.01 -0.66 4.11
C VAL A 57 3.58 -0.91 3.63
N LEU A 58 3.37 -1.92 2.77
CA LEU A 58 2.03 -2.27 2.30
C LEU A 58 1.18 -2.90 3.41
N SER A 59 1.80 -3.64 4.33
CA SER A 59 1.10 -4.20 5.49
C SER A 59 0.62 -3.09 6.42
N ASP A 60 1.47 -2.11 6.71
CA ASP A 60 1.10 -0.95 7.52
C ASP A 60 -0.05 -0.16 6.88
N LEU A 61 0.00 0.03 5.55
CA LEU A 61 -1.07 0.70 4.81
C LEU A 61 -2.40 -0.05 4.91
N LEU A 62 -2.35 -1.37 4.76
CA LEU A 62 -3.53 -2.24 4.87
C LEU A 62 -4.13 -2.17 6.28
N VAL A 63 -3.31 -2.34 7.32
CA VAL A 63 -3.75 -2.27 8.72
C VAL A 63 -4.34 -0.90 9.04
N ALA A 64 -3.70 0.18 8.60
CA ALA A 64 -4.22 1.53 8.79
C ALA A 64 -5.58 1.75 8.10
N GLN A 65 -5.84 1.08 6.97
CA GLN A 65 -7.15 1.12 6.33
C GLN A 65 -8.20 0.36 7.15
N PHE A 66 -7.87 -0.84 7.64
CA PHE A 66 -8.75 -1.58 8.53
C PHE A 66 -9.08 -0.82 9.82
N ASP A 67 -8.10 -0.14 10.41
CA ASP A 67 -8.32 0.69 11.59
C ASP A 67 -9.33 1.81 11.31
N ARG A 68 -9.19 2.51 10.18
CA ARG A 68 -10.15 3.55 9.75
C ARG A 68 -11.55 2.99 9.52
N ASP A 69 -11.65 1.83 8.88
CA ASP A 69 -12.94 1.19 8.60
C ASP A 69 -13.62 0.72 9.89
N LEU A 70 -12.83 0.21 10.84
CA LEU A 70 -13.31 -0.18 12.15
C LEU A 70 -13.82 1.04 12.93
N GLU A 71 -13.07 2.14 12.95
CA GLU A 71 -13.50 3.40 13.56
C GLU A 71 -14.81 3.92 12.94
N ALA A 72 -14.92 3.86 11.60
CA ALA A 72 -16.11 4.27 10.88
C ALA A 72 -17.33 3.37 11.13
N SER A 73 -17.12 2.09 11.44
CA SER A 73 -18.19 1.12 11.71
C SER A 73 -18.93 1.35 13.04
N GLY A 74 -18.36 2.15 13.95
CA GLY A 74 -18.94 2.41 15.28
C GLY A 74 -18.94 1.19 16.21
N LEU A 75 -18.29 0.09 15.82
CA LEU A 75 -18.09 -1.07 16.68
C LEU A 75 -17.20 -0.66 17.88
N PRO A 76 -17.47 -1.20 19.09
CA PRO A 76 -16.63 -0.92 20.24
C PRO A 76 -15.18 -1.35 19.95
N ASN A 77 -14.25 -0.41 20.08
CA ASN A 77 -12.82 -0.64 19.85
C ASN A 77 -12.27 -1.72 20.81
N VAL A 78 -12.15 -2.98 20.33
CA VAL A 78 -11.67 -4.12 21.13
C VAL A 78 -10.14 -4.16 21.24
N VAL A 79 -9.39 -3.43 20.41
CA VAL A 79 -7.93 -3.59 20.29
C VAL A 79 -7.20 -2.24 20.32
N LYS A 80 -7.20 -1.54 21.47
CA LYS A 80 -6.43 -0.27 21.62
C LYS A 80 -4.97 -0.43 22.08
N ASN A 81 -4.44 -1.65 22.21
CA ASN A 81 -3.15 -1.89 22.87
C ASN A 81 -2.15 -2.72 22.04
N PHE A 82 -1.90 -2.36 20.78
CA PHE A 82 -0.68 -2.81 20.11
C PHE A 82 0.23 -1.62 19.81
N PRO A 83 1.35 -1.45 20.53
CA PRO A 83 2.33 -0.42 20.21
C PRO A 83 3.00 -0.80 18.89
N LEU A 84 2.63 -0.11 17.81
CA LEU A 84 3.41 -0.09 16.58
C LEU A 84 4.68 0.71 16.87
N ARG A 85 5.83 0.05 16.71
CA ARG A 85 7.18 0.57 16.99
C ARG A 85 7.70 1.40 15.83
#